data_AF-A0ABD5NWX2-F1
#
_entry.id   AF-A0ABD5NWX2-F1
#
_cell.length_a   1.000
_cell.length_b   1.000
_cell.length_c   1.000
_cell.angle_alpha   90.00
_cell.angle_beta   90.00
_cell.angle_gamma   90.00
#
_symmetry.space_group_name_H-M   'P 1'
#
loop_
_entity.id
_entity.type
_entity.pdbx_description
1 polymer ?
#
loop_
_entity_poly.entity_id
_entity_poly.type
_entity_poly.pdbx_seq_one_letter_code
_entity_poly.pdbx_strand_id
1 'polypeptide(L)'
;MTTTELSSNDVWIEKSTERRSDEELTVRFEIESCCEKTVAIRFVDSISREFGTEDVAVDHVDRWGIRPSGELVWLGSVAPGDVVEAHYAVRLSDSDPASLESLEQRPRLDGIRQLSDDTRVPPAWQSADDLERPAHQVPSLESTVDRDETGGDDGSGSAGESGRTTDRAASDDRPGDDTAVDVDRYRLRISIADAERATAGTAVVHGLANATSLVEGTPSVSEIRDGSFDGAISLTVESALDDRLITNALESIDGVESVDAAVLETDVGGDASRSEPSTRDVFDDLRESIEPAEPDAIEAELSTTSFKPVECDGSGDWSVATGPDAEEVSITDLVGETQPETTKGDRSTTSGDDVDHDAVVDALVEALEGDGGESRAVKLRDALGLESRRSLETRVDHLQSRTEAVLAYEDALAAFLDENGTAALLEELTARIEHLEDDVGRLRDDLERLGAEGSDRDERIDAVEGDLDGLEAELEDVIAWREQLSAAFESPAAER
;
A
#
# COMPACT_ATOMS: atom_id res chain seq x y z
N MET A 1 -5.55 31.27 -7.32
CA MET A 1 -5.90 30.05 -8.05
C MET A 1 -4.64 29.55 -8.68
N THR A 2 -4.16 28.40 -8.22
CA THR A 2 -2.98 27.73 -8.76
C THR A 2 -3.50 26.53 -9.56
N THR A 3 -3.04 26.37 -10.79
CA THR A 3 -3.48 25.28 -11.67
C THR A 3 -2.27 24.44 -12.05
N THR A 4 -2.43 23.12 -11.96
CA THR A 4 -1.43 22.16 -12.40
C THR A 4 -2.08 21.09 -13.28
N GLU A 5 -1.42 20.79 -14.41
CA GLU A 5 -1.90 19.80 -15.37
C GLU A 5 -1.03 18.54 -15.30
N LEU A 6 -1.70 17.38 -15.38
CA LEU A 6 -1.11 16.06 -15.55
C LEU A 6 -1.78 15.41 -16.77
N SER A 7 -0.99 15.05 -17.77
CA SER A 7 -1.48 14.42 -18.99
C SER A 7 -0.79 13.08 -19.21
N SER A 8 -1.58 12.07 -19.53
CA SER A 8 -1.16 10.77 -20.03
C SER A 8 -1.84 10.52 -21.38
N ASN A 9 -1.36 9.56 -22.17
CA ASN A 9 -1.90 9.28 -23.51
C ASN A 9 -3.44 9.06 -23.52
N ASP A 10 -3.98 8.57 -22.40
CA ASP A 10 -5.37 8.16 -22.24
C ASP A 10 -6.24 9.14 -21.44
N VAL A 11 -5.64 10.00 -20.60
CA VAL A 11 -6.36 10.81 -19.61
C VAL A 11 -5.66 12.13 -19.37
N TRP A 12 -6.46 13.20 -19.28
CA TRP A 12 -6.01 14.53 -18.85
C TRP A 12 -6.62 14.88 -17.49
N ILE A 13 -5.78 15.33 -16.56
CA ILE A 13 -6.18 15.74 -15.21
C ILE A 13 -5.68 17.16 -14.96
N GLU A 14 -6.61 18.10 -14.79
CA GLU A 14 -6.32 19.45 -14.35
C GLU A 14 -6.70 19.63 -12.88
N LYS A 15 -5.71 19.94 -12.05
CA LYS A 15 -5.89 20.28 -10.65
C LYS A 15 -5.91 21.80 -10.51
N SER A 16 -6.95 22.33 -9.90
CA SER A 16 -7.09 23.74 -9.56
C SER A 16 -7.30 23.91 -8.06
N THR A 17 -6.56 24.84 -7.47
CA THR A 17 -6.62 25.14 -6.04
C THR A 17 -7.20 26.53 -5.84
N GLU A 18 -8.35 26.61 -5.17
CA GLU A 18 -9.05 27.84 -4.85
C GLU A 18 -9.20 28.01 -3.33
N ARG A 19 -8.81 29.17 -2.82
CA ARG A 19 -9.01 29.50 -1.40
C ARG A 19 -10.39 30.13 -1.25
N ARG A 20 -11.32 29.41 -0.61
CA ARG A 20 -12.71 29.86 -0.43
C ARG A 20 -12.84 30.85 0.73
N SER A 21 -12.10 30.62 1.81
CA SER A 21 -12.05 31.49 2.99
C SER A 21 -10.65 31.47 3.61
N ASP A 22 -10.45 32.25 4.67
CA ASP A 22 -9.18 32.21 5.41
C ASP A 22 -8.93 30.83 6.06
N GLU A 23 -10.00 30.07 6.32
CA GLU A 23 -10.00 28.78 7.03
C GLU A 23 -10.29 27.58 6.12
N GLU A 24 -10.56 27.77 4.82
CA GLU A 24 -10.94 26.69 3.92
C GLU A 24 -10.31 26.86 2.53
N LEU A 25 -9.69 25.79 2.05
CA LEU A 25 -9.12 25.68 0.71
C LEU A 25 -9.77 24.50 -0.02
N THR A 26 -10.25 24.74 -1.23
CA THR A 26 -10.87 23.74 -2.09
C THR A 26 -9.92 23.38 -3.21
N VAL A 27 -9.70 22.08 -3.41
CA VAL A 27 -8.95 21.52 -4.52
C VAL A 27 -9.94 20.80 -5.43
N ARG A 28 -9.96 21.21 -6.70
CA ARG A 28 -10.83 20.66 -7.74
C ARG A 28 -9.98 20.00 -8.83
N PHE A 29 -10.38 18.82 -9.23
CA PHE A 29 -9.84 18.04 -10.33
C PHE A 29 -10.87 17.96 -11.46
N GLU A 30 -10.46 18.32 -12.66
CA GLU A 30 -11.19 18.08 -13.89
C GLU A 30 -10.49 16.95 -14.64
N ILE A 31 -11.19 15.83 -14.81
CA ILE A 31 -10.64 14.58 -15.33
C ILE A 31 -11.34 14.28 -16.66
N GLU A 32 -10.61 14.39 -17.76
CA GLU A 32 -11.10 14.11 -19.11
C GLU A 32 -10.48 12.82 -19.65
N SER A 33 -11.32 11.92 -20.19
CA SER A 33 -10.86 10.70 -20.86
C SER A 33 -10.71 10.94 -22.35
N CYS A 34 -9.49 10.75 -22.87
CA CYS A 34 -9.19 10.80 -24.30
C CYS A 34 -9.41 9.44 -24.99
N CYS A 35 -9.70 8.37 -24.24
CA CYS A 35 -9.88 7.04 -24.79
C CYS A 35 -11.22 6.85 -25.51
N GLU A 36 -11.26 5.90 -26.46
CA GLU A 36 -12.49 5.42 -27.09
C GLU A 36 -13.31 4.47 -26.20
N LYS A 37 -12.75 4.03 -25.07
CA LYS A 37 -13.37 3.11 -24.10
C LYS A 37 -13.34 3.72 -22.70
N THR A 38 -14.27 3.28 -21.86
CA THR A 38 -14.31 3.67 -20.44
C THR A 38 -12.99 3.31 -19.77
N VAL A 39 -12.40 4.24 -19.03
CA VAL A 39 -11.16 4.04 -18.28
C VAL A 39 -11.43 4.08 -16.78
N ALA A 40 -10.89 3.11 -16.05
CA ALA A 40 -10.70 3.22 -14.62
C ALA A 40 -9.40 4.00 -14.37
N ILE A 41 -9.46 4.98 -13.48
CA ILE A 41 -8.34 5.85 -13.14
C ILE A 41 -8.13 5.80 -11.63
N ARG A 42 -6.87 5.70 -11.25
CA ARG A 42 -6.39 5.88 -9.88
C ARG A 42 -5.30 6.94 -9.88
N PHE A 43 -5.52 8.01 -9.13
CA PHE A 43 -4.49 9.02 -8.91
C PHE A 43 -4.36 9.34 -7.42
N VAL A 44 -3.20 9.85 -7.06
CA VAL A 44 -2.80 10.18 -5.71
C VAL A 44 -2.47 11.66 -5.63
N ASP A 45 -3.04 12.36 -4.66
CA ASP A 45 -2.68 13.73 -4.33
C ASP A 45 -2.04 13.78 -2.94
N SER A 46 -0.97 14.56 -2.82
CA SER A 46 -0.22 14.68 -1.57
C SER A 46 -0.87 15.72 -0.68
N ILE A 47 -1.29 15.32 0.52
CA ILE A 47 -1.69 16.25 1.58
C ILE A 47 -0.65 16.18 2.70
N SER A 48 -0.32 17.34 3.27
CA SER A 48 0.57 17.38 4.43
C SER A 48 -0.02 16.57 5.57
N ARG A 49 0.81 15.81 6.28
CA ARG A 49 0.40 15.01 7.45
C ARG A 49 -0.13 15.85 8.62
N GLU A 50 0.08 17.16 8.55
CA GLU A 50 -0.48 18.10 9.52
C GLU A 50 -2.01 18.21 9.42
N PHE A 51 -2.58 17.90 8.25
CA PHE A 51 -4.03 17.84 8.08
C PHE A 51 -4.53 16.48 8.56
N GLY A 52 -5.34 16.48 9.62
CA GLY A 52 -6.01 15.27 10.08
C GLY A 52 -7.07 14.81 9.08
N THR A 53 -7.47 13.54 9.16
CA THR A 53 -8.59 12.99 8.37
C THR A 53 -9.91 13.75 8.58
N GLU A 54 -10.05 14.41 9.73
CA GLU A 54 -11.16 15.28 10.12
C GLU A 54 -11.12 16.67 9.47
N ASP A 55 -9.95 17.11 8.99
CA ASP A 55 -9.76 18.39 8.33
C ASP A 55 -10.05 18.30 6.82
N VAL A 56 -10.13 17.07 6.28
CA VAL A 56 -10.40 16.82 4.86
C VAL A 56 -11.85 16.40 4.67
N ALA A 57 -12.60 17.22 3.95
CA ALA A 57 -13.91 16.86 3.43
C ALA A 57 -13.78 16.53 1.94
N VAL A 58 -14.35 15.41 1.50
CA VAL A 58 -14.32 15.01 0.07
C VAL A 58 -15.71 15.02 -0.54
N ASP A 59 -15.81 15.25 -1.85
CA ASP A 59 -16.99 14.83 -2.58
C ASP A 59 -17.03 13.29 -2.68
N HIS A 60 -18.20 12.72 -3.00
CA HIS A 60 -18.35 11.28 -3.30
C HIS A 60 -17.43 10.35 -2.47
N VAL A 61 -17.74 10.19 -1.18
CA VAL A 61 -16.91 9.46 -0.19
C VAL A 61 -16.57 8.01 -0.62
N ASP A 62 -17.35 7.44 -1.55
CA ASP A 62 -17.11 6.14 -2.17
C ASP A 62 -15.93 6.10 -3.14
N ARG A 63 -15.41 7.25 -3.58
CA ARG A 63 -14.32 7.39 -4.57
C ARG A 63 -13.00 7.86 -3.98
N TRP A 64 -12.99 8.30 -2.73
CA TRP A 64 -11.78 8.79 -2.07
C TRP A 64 -11.36 7.89 -0.91
N GLY A 65 -10.06 7.68 -0.77
CA GLY A 65 -9.44 7.10 0.42
C GLY A 65 -8.26 7.94 0.87
N ILE A 66 -7.96 7.92 2.16
CA ILE A 66 -6.79 8.55 2.75
C ILE A 66 -5.84 7.45 3.20
N ARG A 67 -4.58 7.50 2.77
CA ARG A 67 -3.53 6.63 3.32
C ARG A 67 -3.02 7.19 4.63
N PRO A 68 -2.53 6.34 5.57
CA PRO A 68 -1.84 6.79 6.79
C PRO A 68 -0.63 7.71 6.54
N SER A 69 -0.10 7.71 5.31
CA SER A 69 0.98 8.59 4.86
C SER A 69 0.55 10.06 4.66
N GLY A 70 -0.75 10.36 4.64
CA GLY A 70 -1.30 11.68 4.27
C GLY A 70 -1.65 11.81 2.79
N GLU A 71 -1.58 10.74 2.01
CA GLU A 71 -1.91 10.75 0.58
C GLU A 71 -3.41 10.51 0.37
N LEU A 72 -4.08 11.40 -0.39
CA LEU A 72 -5.43 11.15 -0.87
C LEU A 72 -5.40 10.37 -2.18
N VAL A 73 -6.16 9.28 -2.22
CA VAL A 73 -6.29 8.40 -3.37
C VAL A 73 -7.70 8.57 -3.92
N TRP A 74 -7.81 9.01 -5.17
CA TRP A 74 -9.07 8.99 -5.90
C TRP A 74 -9.15 7.76 -6.79
N LEU A 75 -10.32 7.14 -6.81
CA LEU A 75 -10.64 5.96 -7.59
C LEU A 75 -11.99 6.14 -8.29
N GLY A 76 -11.98 6.09 -9.61
CA GLY A 76 -13.20 6.23 -10.40
C GLY A 76 -13.07 5.72 -11.82
N SER A 77 -14.19 5.77 -12.54
CA SER A 77 -14.25 5.45 -13.96
C SER A 77 -14.78 6.65 -14.75
N VAL A 78 -14.18 6.91 -15.90
CA VAL A 78 -14.55 8.00 -16.82
C VAL A 78 -14.90 7.39 -18.17
N ALA A 79 -16.05 7.73 -18.73
CA ALA A 79 -16.48 7.21 -20.03
C ALA A 79 -15.73 7.92 -21.18
N PRO A 80 -15.76 7.37 -22.41
CA PRO A 80 -15.10 7.97 -23.56
C PRO A 80 -15.55 9.42 -23.81
N GLY A 81 -14.60 10.37 -23.81
CA GLY A 81 -14.90 11.79 -24.03
C GLY A 81 -15.73 12.47 -22.93
N ASP A 82 -15.99 11.78 -21.82
CA ASP A 82 -16.64 12.39 -20.66
C ASP A 82 -15.61 13.14 -19.79
N VAL A 83 -16.13 14.16 -19.10
CA VAL A 83 -15.38 14.94 -18.11
C VAL A 83 -16.01 14.69 -16.74
N VAL A 84 -15.19 14.25 -15.79
CA VAL A 84 -15.58 14.02 -14.40
C VAL A 84 -14.89 15.05 -13.52
N GLU A 85 -15.68 15.73 -12.70
CA GLU A 85 -15.18 16.63 -11.66
C GLU A 85 -15.05 15.86 -10.34
N ALA A 86 -13.93 16.02 -9.66
CA ALA A 86 -13.71 15.53 -8.31
C ALA A 86 -13.15 16.67 -7.46
N HIS A 87 -13.60 16.84 -6.21
CA HIS A 87 -13.09 17.89 -5.35
C HIS A 87 -13.02 17.48 -3.89
N TYR A 88 -12.06 18.06 -3.17
CA TYR A 88 -11.98 17.99 -1.73
C TYR A 88 -11.72 19.39 -1.15
N ALA A 89 -12.13 19.59 0.09
CA ALA A 89 -11.88 20.80 0.86
C ALA A 89 -11.05 20.45 2.10
N VAL A 90 -10.07 21.29 2.39
CA VAL A 90 -9.19 21.16 3.57
C VAL A 90 -9.42 22.36 4.46
N ARG A 91 -9.64 22.11 5.76
CA ARG A 91 -9.68 23.15 6.78
C ARG A 91 -8.26 23.60 7.14
N LEU A 92 -8.03 24.90 7.03
CA LEU A 92 -6.76 25.54 7.35
C LEU A 92 -6.75 25.93 8.83
N SER A 93 -6.36 24.98 9.68
CA SER A 93 -6.16 25.21 11.12
C SER A 93 -4.72 25.67 11.37
N ASP A 94 -4.48 26.99 11.45
CA ASP A 94 -3.18 27.63 11.74
C ASP A 94 -1.97 26.97 11.04
N SER A 95 -2.20 26.51 9.80
CA SER A 95 -1.30 25.60 9.10
C SER A 95 -0.04 26.32 8.61
N ASP A 96 1.12 25.65 8.69
CA ASP A 96 2.38 26.17 8.17
C ASP A 96 2.24 26.47 6.66
N PRO A 97 2.77 27.59 6.13
CA PRO A 97 2.86 27.80 4.68
C PRO A 97 3.44 26.60 3.90
N ALA A 98 4.33 25.78 4.49
CA ALA A 98 4.83 24.55 3.88
C ALA A 98 3.73 23.50 3.63
N SER A 99 2.71 23.45 4.49
CA SER A 99 1.56 22.56 4.34
C SER A 99 0.64 22.99 3.19
N LEU A 100 0.57 24.30 2.90
CA LEU A 100 -0.13 24.82 1.73
C LEU A 100 0.60 24.50 0.42
N GLU A 101 1.93 24.57 0.41
CA GLU A 101 2.75 24.24 -0.77
C GLU A 101 2.58 22.77 -1.20
N SER A 102 2.34 21.88 -0.24
CA SER A 102 2.03 20.47 -0.53
C SER A 102 0.75 20.31 -1.35
N LEU A 103 -0.27 21.15 -1.10
CA LEU A 103 -1.53 21.15 -1.86
C LEU A 103 -1.37 21.74 -3.27
N GLU A 104 -0.28 22.43 -3.56
CA GLU A 104 0.04 22.93 -4.90
C GLU A 104 0.87 21.93 -5.73
N GLN A 105 1.30 20.82 -5.13
CA GLN A 105 2.02 19.79 -5.85
C GLN A 105 1.13 19.12 -6.91
N ARG A 106 1.77 18.71 -8.01
CA ARG A 106 1.10 17.96 -9.08
C ARG A 106 0.62 16.61 -8.53
N PRO A 107 -0.62 16.20 -8.86
CA PRO A 107 -1.08 14.86 -8.54
C PRO A 107 -0.22 13.83 -9.28
N ARG A 108 -0.13 12.63 -8.73
CA ARG A 108 0.57 11.50 -9.32
C ARG A 108 -0.45 10.50 -9.84
N LEU A 109 -0.29 10.09 -11.10
CA LEU A 109 -1.11 9.03 -11.67
C LEU A 109 -0.54 7.68 -11.22
N ASP A 110 -1.34 6.90 -10.50
CA ASP A 110 -0.92 5.59 -9.94
C ASP A 110 -1.34 4.44 -10.86
N GLY A 111 -2.45 4.58 -11.61
CA GLY A 111 -2.84 3.60 -12.60
C GLY A 111 -3.99 4.05 -13.52
N ILE A 112 -3.92 3.60 -14.76
CA ILE A 112 -5.01 3.70 -15.75
C ILE A 112 -5.29 2.30 -16.28
N ARG A 113 -6.56 1.95 -16.42
CA ARG A 113 -6.96 0.68 -17.05
C ARG A 113 -8.23 0.86 -17.88
N GLN A 114 -8.15 0.50 -19.16
CA GLN A 114 -9.35 0.44 -20.00
C GLN A 114 -10.27 -0.70 -19.54
N LEU A 115 -11.54 -0.38 -19.35
CA LEU A 115 -12.60 -1.31 -18.99
C LEU A 115 -13.30 -1.77 -20.27
N SER A 116 -13.55 -3.08 -20.38
CA SER A 116 -14.50 -3.58 -21.37
C SER A 116 -15.92 -3.26 -20.88
N ASP A 117 -16.83 -2.90 -21.81
CA ASP A 117 -18.14 -2.21 -21.67
C ASP A 117 -19.03 -2.46 -20.42
N ASP A 118 -18.78 -3.45 -19.58
CA ASP A 118 -19.57 -3.76 -18.38
C ASP A 118 -18.74 -4.02 -17.11
N THR A 119 -17.42 -3.79 -17.16
CA THR A 119 -16.54 -4.14 -16.04
C THR A 119 -16.49 -3.00 -15.02
N ARG A 120 -16.89 -3.27 -13.77
CA ARG A 120 -16.66 -2.34 -12.65
C ARG A 120 -15.15 -2.15 -12.42
N VAL A 121 -14.78 -1.07 -11.73
CA VAL A 121 -13.40 -0.80 -11.28
C VAL A 121 -12.78 -2.08 -10.72
N PRO A 122 -11.56 -2.47 -11.12
CA PRO A 122 -10.98 -3.76 -10.74
C PRO A 122 -10.99 -3.96 -9.21
N PRO A 123 -11.36 -5.15 -8.71
CA PRO A 123 -11.34 -5.46 -7.27
C PRO A 123 -9.96 -5.21 -6.64
N ALA A 124 -8.88 -5.42 -7.40
CA ALA A 124 -7.52 -5.17 -6.96
C ALA A 124 -7.24 -3.70 -6.58
N TRP A 125 -7.98 -2.74 -7.14
CA TRP A 125 -7.91 -1.33 -6.74
C TRP A 125 -8.86 -1.00 -5.59
N GLN A 126 -9.82 -1.89 -5.33
CA GLN A 126 -10.76 -1.79 -4.21
C GLN A 126 -10.28 -2.50 -2.94
N SER A 127 -9.12 -3.17 -2.96
CA SER A 127 -8.47 -3.66 -1.74
C SER A 127 -8.09 -2.47 -0.86
N ALA A 128 -9.08 -2.05 -0.09
CA ALA A 128 -9.13 -0.90 0.80
C ALA A 128 -8.50 -1.19 2.15
N ASP A 129 -7.75 -2.29 2.30
CA ASP A 129 -7.22 -2.73 3.59
C ASP A 129 -6.27 -1.70 4.22
N ASP A 130 -5.71 -0.77 3.43
CA ASP A 130 -4.85 0.32 3.91
C ASP A 130 -5.43 1.74 3.70
N LEU A 131 -6.69 1.88 3.27
CA LEU A 131 -7.31 3.19 3.04
C LEU A 131 -8.31 3.53 4.14
N GLU A 132 -8.03 4.58 4.89
CA GLU A 132 -8.98 5.19 5.80
C GLU A 132 -10.02 5.98 5.00
N ARG A 133 -11.29 5.90 5.40
CA ARG A 133 -12.35 6.69 4.76
C ARG A 133 -12.35 8.11 5.32
N PRO A 134 -12.40 9.15 4.47
CA PRO A 134 -12.50 10.53 4.93
C PRO A 134 -13.75 10.73 5.79
N ALA A 135 -13.63 11.54 6.84
CA ALA A 135 -14.64 11.66 7.89
C ALA A 135 -15.92 12.39 7.42
N HIS A 136 -15.81 13.23 6.39
CA HIS A 136 -16.86 14.17 6.01
C HIS A 136 -17.07 14.25 4.49
N GLN A 137 -18.35 14.28 4.10
CA GLN A 137 -18.76 14.61 2.75
C GLN A 137 -18.85 16.14 2.62
N VAL A 138 -18.21 16.73 1.61
CA VAL A 138 -18.38 18.15 1.28
C VAL A 138 -19.86 18.37 0.98
N PRO A 139 -20.53 19.34 1.64
CA PRO A 139 -21.89 19.70 1.26
C PRO A 139 -21.86 20.07 -0.22
N SER A 140 -22.66 19.36 -1.03
CA SER A 140 -22.69 19.53 -2.47
C SER A 140 -22.65 21.01 -2.82
N LEU A 141 -21.63 21.41 -3.57
CA LEU A 141 -21.53 22.73 -4.15
C LEU A 141 -22.62 22.84 -5.20
N GLU A 142 -23.88 22.99 -4.77
CA GLU A 142 -24.93 23.47 -5.65
C GLU A 142 -24.43 24.83 -6.13
N SER A 143 -24.04 24.86 -7.40
CA SER A 143 -23.66 26.04 -8.13
C SER A 143 -24.80 27.05 -7.99
N THR A 144 -24.74 27.90 -6.98
CA THR A 144 -25.59 29.09 -6.85
C THR A 144 -25.09 30.11 -7.85
N VAL A 145 -25.15 29.76 -9.14
CA VAL A 145 -25.29 30.76 -10.18
C VAL A 145 -26.70 31.28 -9.99
N ASP A 146 -26.82 32.37 -9.25
CA ASP A 146 -27.97 33.27 -9.32
C ASP A 146 -28.11 33.71 -10.78
N ARG A 147 -28.80 32.87 -11.57
CA ARG A 147 -29.25 33.22 -12.90
C ARG A 147 -30.37 34.21 -12.67
N ASP A 148 -30.00 35.49 -12.68
CA ASP A 148 -30.87 36.64 -12.60
C ASP A 148 -31.96 36.51 -13.66
N GLU A 149 -33.09 35.89 -13.28
CA GLU A 149 -34.32 35.81 -14.07
C GLU A 149 -34.95 37.20 -14.09
N THR A 150 -34.34 38.07 -14.89
CA THR A 150 -35.00 39.28 -15.35
C THR A 150 -36.11 38.86 -16.31
N GLY A 151 -37.33 38.90 -15.76
CA GLY A 151 -38.57 38.71 -16.51
C GLY A 151 -38.64 39.61 -17.75
N GLY A 152 -38.87 38.95 -18.89
CA GLY A 152 -39.29 39.55 -20.15
C GLY A 152 -40.48 38.76 -20.69
N ASP A 153 -41.67 39.24 -20.35
CA ASP A 153 -42.96 38.84 -20.89
C ASP A 153 -43.19 39.56 -22.22
N ASP A 154 -43.06 38.82 -23.32
CA ASP A 154 -43.36 39.30 -24.65
C ASP A 154 -43.87 38.12 -25.49
N GLY A 155 -45.19 38.00 -25.54
CA GLY A 155 -45.86 36.90 -26.21
C GLY A 155 -45.77 36.89 -27.74
N SER A 156 -46.47 35.90 -28.28
CA SER A 156 -46.95 35.78 -29.66
C SER A 156 -46.07 35.00 -30.64
N GLY A 157 -46.52 33.78 -30.92
CA GLY A 157 -47.12 33.57 -32.24
C GLY A 157 -46.43 32.58 -33.17
N SER A 158 -47.30 31.74 -33.73
CA SER A 158 -47.22 31.13 -35.06
C SER A 158 -46.68 29.71 -35.19
N ALA A 159 -47.63 28.87 -35.62
CA ALA A 159 -47.56 27.62 -36.33
C ALA A 159 -46.56 27.54 -37.51
N GLY A 160 -46.32 26.30 -37.93
CA GLY A 160 -45.64 25.88 -39.17
C GLY A 160 -44.18 25.50 -38.90
N GLU A 161 -43.56 24.50 -39.51
CA GLU A 161 -43.88 23.73 -40.69
C GLU A 161 -42.82 22.60 -40.79
N SER A 162 -43.25 21.48 -41.35
CA SER A 162 -42.51 20.37 -41.95
C SER A 162 -40.98 20.47 -42.15
N GLY A 163 -40.30 19.39 -41.75
CA GLY A 163 -39.45 18.58 -42.62
C GLY A 163 -38.09 19.13 -43.07
N ARG A 164 -37.03 18.38 -42.79
CA ARG A 164 -36.05 17.96 -43.81
C ARG A 164 -35.04 16.98 -43.24
N THR A 165 -34.98 15.84 -43.93
CA THR A 165 -33.88 14.90 -44.03
C THR A 165 -32.61 15.61 -44.51
N THR A 166 -31.47 15.29 -43.93
CA THR A 166 -30.19 15.36 -44.64
C THR A 166 -29.42 14.07 -44.40
N ASP A 167 -29.54 13.20 -45.41
CA ASP A 167 -28.44 12.35 -45.88
C ASP A 167 -27.13 13.13 -45.89
N ARG A 168 -26.09 12.56 -45.29
CA ARG A 168 -24.71 12.85 -45.66
C ARG A 168 -23.92 11.55 -45.72
N ALA A 169 -23.90 10.99 -46.93
CA ALA A 169 -22.91 10.05 -47.37
C ALA A 169 -21.54 10.74 -47.49
N ALA A 170 -20.50 10.10 -46.96
CA ALA A 170 -19.11 10.28 -47.36
C ALA A 170 -18.34 8.97 -47.11
N SER A 171 -18.29 8.15 -48.16
CA SER A 171 -17.06 7.53 -48.73
C SER A 171 -15.76 8.28 -48.39
N ASP A 172 -14.56 7.73 -48.32
CA ASP A 172 -13.93 6.41 -48.56
C ASP A 172 -12.40 6.65 -48.30
N ASP A 173 -11.63 5.59 -48.14
CA ASP A 173 -10.16 5.51 -48.29
C ASP A 173 -9.21 6.26 -47.32
N ARG A 174 -8.51 5.49 -46.47
CA ARG A 174 -7.02 5.43 -46.49
C ARG A 174 -6.43 4.18 -45.78
N PRO A 175 -5.34 3.59 -46.32
CA PRO A 175 -4.68 2.38 -45.81
C PRO A 175 -3.36 2.64 -45.05
N GLY A 176 -2.89 1.60 -44.34
CA GLY A 176 -1.56 1.44 -43.71
C GLY A 176 -1.58 1.86 -42.24
N ASP A 177 -1.78 0.98 -41.25
CA ASP A 177 -1.01 -0.23 -40.90
C ASP A 177 0.49 0.03 -40.75
N ASP A 178 0.83 0.61 -39.59
CA ASP A 178 2.13 0.52 -38.93
C ASP A 178 1.81 0.33 -37.44
N THR A 179 1.49 -0.90 -37.04
CA THR A 179 1.47 -1.28 -35.62
C THR A 179 2.90 -1.39 -35.12
N ALA A 180 3.50 -0.25 -34.77
CA ALA A 180 4.64 -0.24 -33.86
C ALA A 180 4.10 -0.69 -32.49
N VAL A 181 4.39 -1.93 -32.12
CA VAL A 181 4.20 -2.40 -30.74
C VAL A 181 5.11 -1.54 -29.86
N ASP A 182 4.52 -0.67 -29.05
CA ASP A 182 5.25 0.14 -28.08
C ASP A 182 5.67 -0.81 -26.96
N VAL A 183 6.94 -1.20 -26.97
CA VAL A 183 7.52 -2.08 -25.95
C VAL A 183 8.17 -1.20 -24.91
N ASP A 184 7.68 -1.26 -23.68
CA ASP A 184 8.23 -0.53 -22.54
C ASP A 184 9.75 -0.78 -22.45
N ARG A 185 10.53 0.31 -22.54
CA ARG A 185 11.99 0.25 -22.56
C ARG A 185 12.51 0.58 -21.17
N TYR A 186 12.99 -0.42 -20.46
CA TYR A 186 13.50 -0.27 -19.09
C TYR A 186 14.98 0.12 -19.11
N ARG A 187 15.36 1.09 -18.28
CA ARG A 187 16.75 1.48 -18.05
C ARG A 187 17.19 0.94 -16.69
N LEU A 188 17.99 -0.13 -16.70
CA LEU A 188 18.54 -0.72 -15.48
C LEU A 188 19.95 -0.18 -15.22
N ARG A 189 20.20 0.30 -13.99
CA ARG A 189 21.53 0.70 -13.54
C ARG A 189 22.07 -0.30 -12.52
N ILE A 190 23.13 -1.03 -12.88
CA ILE A 190 23.78 -1.99 -11.99
C ILE A 190 25.05 -1.36 -11.43
N SER A 191 25.20 -1.34 -10.10
CA SER A 191 26.44 -0.98 -9.41
C SER A 191 27.12 -2.25 -8.87
N ILE A 192 28.40 -2.43 -9.17
CA ILE A 192 29.19 -3.57 -8.65
C ILE A 192 30.29 -3.01 -7.75
N ALA A 193 30.27 -3.37 -6.45
CA ALA A 193 31.06 -2.72 -5.41
C ALA A 193 32.50 -3.25 -5.23
N ASP A 194 32.94 -4.30 -5.94
CA ASP A 194 34.26 -4.90 -5.68
C ASP A 194 35.13 -5.18 -6.93
N ALA A 195 36.46 -5.20 -6.71
CA ALA A 195 37.52 -4.92 -7.65
C ALA A 195 37.98 -6.09 -8.55
N GLU A 196 37.19 -7.13 -8.78
CA GLU A 196 37.47 -8.15 -9.82
C GLU A 196 36.92 -7.69 -11.20
N ARG A 197 37.44 -6.53 -11.63
CA ARG A 197 36.85 -5.51 -12.53
C ARG A 197 36.79 -5.77 -14.05
N ALA A 198 36.83 -7.01 -14.54
CA ALA A 198 36.61 -7.24 -15.98
C ALA A 198 35.84 -8.52 -16.28
N THR A 199 36.10 -9.56 -15.50
CA THR A 199 35.44 -10.86 -15.64
C THR A 199 34.00 -10.78 -15.22
N ALA A 200 33.68 -10.08 -14.12
CA ALA A 200 32.32 -9.90 -13.64
C ALA A 200 31.46 -9.09 -14.63
N GLY A 201 31.98 -7.98 -15.16
CA GLY A 201 31.26 -7.20 -16.19
C GLY A 201 31.02 -8.01 -17.46
N THR A 202 32.00 -8.80 -17.90
CA THR A 202 31.85 -9.68 -19.07
C THR A 202 30.88 -10.83 -18.81
N ALA A 203 30.88 -11.40 -17.60
CA ALA A 203 29.96 -12.45 -17.18
C ALA A 203 28.52 -11.95 -17.07
N VAL A 204 28.31 -10.73 -16.56
CA VAL A 204 26.99 -10.07 -16.52
C VAL A 204 26.47 -9.81 -17.92
N VAL A 205 27.31 -9.27 -18.81
CA VAL A 205 26.93 -9.07 -20.22
C VAL A 205 26.64 -10.39 -20.92
N HIS A 206 27.43 -11.45 -20.69
CA HIS A 206 27.17 -12.77 -21.26
C HIS A 206 25.91 -13.43 -20.68
N GLY A 207 25.65 -13.29 -19.38
CA GLY A 207 24.45 -13.81 -18.72
C GLY A 207 23.19 -13.13 -19.25
N LEU A 208 23.22 -11.79 -19.35
CA LEU A 208 22.13 -11.01 -19.96
C LEU A 208 21.96 -11.34 -21.43
N ALA A 209 23.05 -11.45 -22.21
CA ALA A 209 22.98 -11.83 -23.62
C ALA A 209 22.35 -13.23 -23.83
N ASN A 210 22.66 -14.17 -22.93
CA ASN A 210 22.12 -15.53 -22.97
C ASN A 210 20.64 -15.55 -22.56
N ALA A 211 20.25 -14.77 -21.55
CA ALA A 211 18.85 -14.58 -21.14
C ALA A 211 18.03 -13.88 -22.24
N THR A 212 18.60 -12.89 -22.93
CA THR A 212 17.97 -12.22 -24.07
C THR A 212 17.94 -13.06 -25.34
N SER A 213 18.69 -14.16 -25.45
CA SER A 213 18.57 -15.03 -26.63
C SER A 213 17.19 -15.70 -26.75
N LEU A 214 16.38 -15.66 -25.68
CA LEU A 214 14.99 -16.10 -25.66
C LEU A 214 13.97 -15.03 -26.08
N VAL A 215 14.36 -13.76 -26.26
CA VAL A 215 13.47 -12.65 -26.60
C VAL A 215 14.07 -11.84 -27.75
N GLU A 216 13.30 -11.55 -28.79
CA GLU A 216 13.78 -10.81 -29.97
C GLU A 216 14.23 -9.38 -29.61
N GLY A 217 15.51 -9.22 -29.29
CA GLY A 217 16.12 -7.91 -29.03
C GLY A 217 17.53 -8.01 -28.45
N THR A 218 18.54 -7.50 -29.16
CA THR A 218 19.90 -7.42 -28.62
C THR A 218 20.00 -6.25 -27.63
N PRO A 219 20.33 -6.47 -26.35
CA PRO A 219 20.54 -5.39 -25.40
C PRO A 219 21.74 -4.55 -25.86
N SER A 220 21.59 -3.22 -25.84
CA SER A 220 22.70 -2.31 -26.14
C SER A 220 23.32 -1.80 -24.83
N VAL A 221 24.64 -1.95 -24.69
CA VAL A 221 25.40 -1.43 -23.55
C VAL A 221 26.02 -0.11 -23.99
N SER A 222 25.51 1.00 -23.45
CA SER A 222 25.85 2.34 -23.95
C SER A 222 27.00 3.02 -23.19
N GLU A 223 27.23 2.70 -21.92
CA GLU A 223 28.29 3.37 -21.14
C GLU A 223 28.89 2.47 -20.05
N ILE A 224 30.22 2.34 -20.03
CA ILE A 224 31.00 1.80 -18.91
C ILE A 224 31.82 2.97 -18.37
N ARG A 225 31.41 3.54 -17.23
CA ARG A 225 32.09 4.67 -16.61
C ARG A 225 32.82 4.21 -15.35
N ASP A 226 34.12 4.49 -15.27
CA ASP A 226 34.91 4.27 -14.06
C ASP A 226 34.64 5.44 -13.09
N GLY A 227 33.84 5.19 -12.06
CA GLY A 227 33.44 6.21 -11.09
C GLY A 227 34.60 6.61 -10.19
N SER A 228 34.92 7.92 -10.14
CA SER A 228 36.11 8.48 -9.48
C SER A 228 36.15 8.37 -7.94
N PHE A 229 35.15 7.83 -7.25
CA PHE A 229 35.23 7.53 -5.82
C PHE A 229 34.47 6.22 -5.58
N ASP A 230 35.11 5.27 -4.89
CA ASP A 230 34.73 3.86 -4.63
C ASP A 230 34.77 2.84 -5.78
N GLY A 231 35.04 3.25 -7.03
CA GLY A 231 35.31 2.32 -8.13
C GLY A 231 34.17 1.36 -8.46
N ALA A 232 32.93 1.74 -8.15
CA ALA A 232 31.78 1.03 -8.66
C ALA A 232 31.76 1.13 -10.20
N ILE A 233 31.62 -0.01 -10.89
CA ILE A 233 31.27 -0.02 -12.31
C ILE A 233 29.77 0.21 -12.39
N SER A 234 29.37 1.28 -13.08
CA SER A 234 27.98 1.55 -13.44
C SER A 234 27.74 1.00 -14.84
N LEU A 235 26.85 0.02 -14.98
CA LEU A 235 26.43 -0.50 -16.29
C LEU A 235 24.97 -0.12 -16.53
N THR A 236 24.70 0.49 -17.68
CA THR A 236 23.34 0.84 -18.12
C THR A 236 22.90 -0.12 -19.22
N VAL A 237 21.82 -0.85 -18.98
CA VAL A 237 21.22 -1.78 -19.97
C VAL A 237 19.83 -1.27 -20.33
N GLU A 238 19.60 -1.08 -21.62
CA GLU A 238 18.26 -0.80 -22.16
C GLU A 238 17.69 -2.10 -22.71
N SER A 239 16.59 -2.59 -22.11
CA SER A 239 15.97 -3.86 -22.49
C SER A 239 14.44 -3.79 -22.40
N ALA A 240 13.78 -4.63 -23.20
CA ALA A 240 12.33 -4.83 -23.26
C ALA A 240 11.85 -5.98 -22.34
N LEU A 241 12.73 -6.51 -21.48
CA LEU A 241 12.43 -7.66 -20.64
C LEU A 241 11.63 -7.25 -19.40
N ASP A 242 10.67 -8.10 -19.03
CA ASP A 242 9.92 -8.04 -17.76
C ASP A 242 10.84 -8.12 -16.54
N ASP A 243 10.52 -7.38 -15.48
CA ASP A 243 11.30 -7.28 -14.24
C ASP A 243 11.67 -8.66 -13.66
N ARG A 244 10.78 -9.66 -13.75
CA ARG A 244 11.04 -11.00 -13.21
C ARG A 244 12.09 -11.78 -14.00
N LEU A 245 12.14 -11.57 -15.32
CA LEU A 245 13.16 -12.20 -16.16
C LEU A 245 14.53 -11.56 -15.91
N ILE A 246 14.56 -10.25 -15.67
CA ILE A 246 15.78 -9.53 -15.29
C ILE A 246 16.28 -10.00 -13.93
N THR A 247 15.42 -10.09 -12.91
CA THR A 247 15.81 -10.58 -11.58
C THR A 247 16.31 -12.02 -11.62
N ASN A 248 15.60 -12.94 -12.31
CA ASN A 248 16.05 -14.34 -12.43
C ASN A 248 17.39 -14.47 -13.19
N ALA A 249 17.61 -13.65 -14.22
CA ALA A 249 18.88 -13.64 -14.94
C ALA A 249 20.02 -13.13 -14.05
N LEU A 250 19.78 -12.10 -13.24
CA LEU A 250 20.75 -11.52 -12.31
C LEU A 250 21.07 -12.44 -11.13
N GLU A 251 20.07 -13.15 -10.57
CA GLU A 251 20.29 -14.13 -9.50
C GLU A 251 21.08 -15.35 -9.97
N SER A 252 21.09 -15.65 -11.27
CA SER A 252 21.89 -16.75 -11.83
C SER A 252 23.38 -16.41 -11.98
N ILE A 253 23.76 -15.14 -11.86
CA ILE A 253 25.14 -14.68 -12.03
C ILE A 253 25.86 -14.70 -10.68
N ASP A 254 26.76 -15.65 -10.52
CA ASP A 254 27.60 -15.82 -9.31
C ASP A 254 28.44 -14.55 -9.07
N GLY A 255 28.29 -13.92 -7.89
CA GLY A 255 29.03 -12.71 -7.49
C GLY A 255 28.25 -11.39 -7.45
N VAL A 256 26.92 -11.39 -7.63
CA VAL A 256 26.07 -10.20 -7.39
C VAL A 256 25.54 -10.26 -5.95
N GLU A 257 26.14 -9.51 -5.02
CA GLU A 257 25.79 -9.55 -3.59
C GLU A 257 24.45 -8.88 -3.24
N SER A 258 24.00 -7.90 -4.03
CA SER A 258 22.67 -7.32 -3.90
C SER A 258 22.28 -6.53 -5.14
N VAL A 259 21.01 -6.64 -5.56
CA VAL A 259 20.40 -5.75 -6.56
C VAL A 259 19.53 -4.74 -5.81
N ASP A 260 19.98 -3.48 -5.74
CA ASP A 260 19.14 -2.40 -5.21
C ASP A 260 18.11 -2.01 -6.28
N ALA A 261 16.90 -2.56 -6.19
CA ALA A 261 15.79 -2.26 -7.09
C ALA A 261 15.20 -0.83 -6.89
N ALA A 262 15.70 -0.06 -5.92
CA ALA A 262 15.17 1.25 -5.54
C ALA A 262 15.51 2.39 -6.52
N VAL A 263 16.25 2.13 -7.62
CA VAL A 263 16.61 3.14 -8.62
C VAL A 263 16.25 2.63 -10.02
N LEU A 264 14.95 2.45 -10.26
CA LEU A 264 14.38 2.26 -11.60
C LEU A 264 13.76 3.59 -12.04
N GLU A 265 14.51 4.38 -12.80
CA GLU A 265 13.96 5.56 -13.47
C GLU A 265 13.33 5.13 -14.80
N THR A 266 12.00 5.10 -14.85
CA THR A 266 11.24 5.05 -16.12
C THR A 266 11.39 6.40 -16.83
N ASP A 267 12.34 6.47 -17.75
CA ASP A 267 12.61 7.65 -18.58
C ASP A 267 11.56 7.72 -19.71
N VAL A 268 10.44 8.40 -19.46
CA VAL A 268 9.45 8.76 -20.50
C VAL A 268 10.02 9.95 -21.27
N GLY A 269 10.45 9.70 -22.51
CA GLY A 269 11.19 10.66 -23.33
C GLY A 269 10.55 12.05 -23.40
N GLY A 270 11.24 13.04 -22.86
CA GLY A 270 10.90 14.46 -22.92
C GLY A 270 12.14 15.31 -23.21
N ASP A 271 12.00 16.19 -24.20
CA ASP A 271 13.01 17.01 -24.87
C ASP A 271 13.94 17.85 -23.97
N ALA A 272 15.13 18.12 -24.49
CA ALA A 272 16.31 18.64 -23.81
C ALA A 272 16.23 20.11 -23.38
N SER A 273 17.05 20.42 -22.35
CA SER A 273 17.62 21.73 -21.98
C SER A 273 16.91 22.50 -20.86
N ARG A 274 17.27 22.19 -19.61
CA ARG A 274 17.53 23.22 -18.59
C ARG A 274 18.36 22.64 -17.44
N SER A 275 19.49 23.26 -17.16
CA SER A 275 20.39 22.91 -16.06
C SER A 275 19.70 23.16 -14.72
N GLU A 276 19.43 22.11 -13.97
CA GLU A 276 19.07 22.19 -12.55
C GLU A 276 20.34 22.40 -11.70
N PRO A 277 20.28 23.22 -10.63
CA PRO A 277 21.37 23.33 -9.68
C PRO A 277 21.48 22.03 -8.86
N SER A 278 22.70 21.51 -8.78
CA SER A 278 23.05 20.32 -8.00
C SER A 278 22.63 20.48 -6.54
N THR A 279 21.88 19.51 -6.02
CA THR A 279 21.48 19.33 -4.61
C THR A 279 22.65 19.34 -3.61
N ARG A 280 23.89 19.27 -4.10
CA ARG A 280 25.11 19.37 -3.30
C ARG A 280 25.39 20.77 -2.76
N ASP A 281 24.93 21.84 -3.43
CA ASP A 281 25.18 23.21 -2.97
C ASP A 281 24.24 23.64 -1.82
N VAL A 282 23.10 22.96 -1.65
CA VAL A 282 22.11 23.27 -0.59
C VAL A 282 22.52 22.69 0.77
N PHE A 283 23.30 21.59 0.77
CA PHE A 283 23.72 20.93 2.01
C PHE A 283 24.93 21.58 2.70
N ASP A 284 25.77 22.31 1.97
CA ASP A 284 26.90 23.04 2.58
C ASP A 284 26.45 24.33 3.28
N ASP A 285 25.37 24.97 2.83
CA ASP A 285 24.83 26.20 3.45
C ASP A 285 24.08 25.91 4.77
N LEU A 286 23.50 24.71 4.94
CA LEU A 286 22.85 24.32 6.20
C LEU A 286 23.84 23.97 7.31
N ARG A 287 25.07 23.56 6.95
CA ARG A 287 26.08 23.13 7.92
C ARG A 287 26.76 24.31 8.63
N GLU A 288 26.71 25.50 8.06
CA GLU A 288 27.32 26.71 8.65
C GLU A 288 26.38 27.43 9.65
N SER A 289 25.09 27.07 9.71
CA SER A 289 24.09 27.75 10.56
C SER A 289 23.83 27.10 11.93
N ILE A 290 24.51 26.00 12.29
CA ILE A 290 24.33 25.33 13.59
C ILE A 290 25.58 25.60 14.46
N GLU A 291 25.50 26.61 15.33
CA GLU A 291 26.46 26.81 16.42
C GLU A 291 26.42 25.60 17.39
N PRO A 292 27.57 24.98 17.73
CA PRO A 292 27.59 23.85 18.66
C PRO A 292 27.43 24.35 20.11
N ALA A 293 26.35 23.94 20.76
CA ALA A 293 26.21 24.03 22.22
C ALA A 293 27.12 22.99 22.89
N GLU A 294 27.86 23.41 23.92
CA GLU A 294 28.84 22.58 24.65
C GLU A 294 28.17 21.37 25.33
N PRO A 295 28.73 20.14 25.19
CA PRO A 295 28.20 18.95 25.84
C PRO A 295 28.95 18.69 27.15
N ASP A 296 28.44 19.15 28.29
CA ASP A 296 29.08 18.82 29.58
C ASP A 296 28.15 18.72 30.81
N ALA A 297 26.83 18.46 30.65
CA ALA A 297 25.92 18.50 31.81
C ALA A 297 24.80 17.44 31.94
N ILE A 298 24.73 16.38 31.12
CA ILE A 298 23.60 15.43 31.20
C ILE A 298 24.04 13.94 31.19
N GLU A 299 25.11 13.59 31.90
CA GLU A 299 25.47 12.18 32.16
C GLU A 299 25.71 11.92 33.65
N ALA A 300 24.65 11.87 34.46
CA ALA A 300 24.78 11.40 35.85
C ALA A 300 23.60 10.63 36.48
N GLU A 301 22.38 10.64 35.93
CA GLU A 301 21.20 10.22 36.73
C GLU A 301 20.38 9.01 36.20
N LEU A 302 20.86 8.22 35.23
CA LEU A 302 20.07 7.08 34.69
C LEU A 302 20.73 5.69 34.71
N SER A 303 21.77 5.47 35.52
CA SER A 303 22.31 4.12 35.75
C SER A 303 21.92 3.58 37.13
N THR A 304 20.74 2.97 37.28
CA THR A 304 20.50 1.85 38.22
C THR A 304 19.12 1.19 37.99
N THR A 305 19.00 0.31 37.00
CA THR A 305 18.08 -0.85 37.06
C THR A 305 18.58 -1.94 36.12
N SER A 306 19.58 -2.66 36.62
CA SER A 306 20.13 -3.86 35.99
C SER A 306 19.11 -4.99 36.13
N PHE A 307 18.33 -5.23 35.08
CA PHE A 307 17.59 -6.47 34.91
C PHE A 307 18.58 -7.56 34.51
N LYS A 308 18.65 -8.63 35.31
CA LYS A 308 19.37 -9.85 34.94
C LYS A 308 18.51 -10.65 33.95
N PRO A 309 19.04 -11.01 32.77
CA PRO A 309 18.34 -11.96 31.91
C PRO A 309 18.34 -13.35 32.57
N VAL A 310 17.17 -13.99 32.55
CA VAL A 310 17.03 -15.40 32.93
C VAL A 310 17.68 -16.21 31.81
N GLU A 311 18.75 -16.92 32.15
CA GLU A 311 19.33 -17.95 31.28
C GLU A 311 18.34 -19.11 31.20
N CYS A 312 17.73 -19.29 30.03
CA CYS A 312 17.00 -20.50 29.68
C CYS A 312 17.96 -21.44 28.94
N ASP A 313 18.57 -22.36 29.69
CA ASP A 313 19.26 -23.53 29.16
C ASP A 313 18.28 -24.71 29.08
N GLY A 314 17.86 -25.08 27.87
CA GLY A 314 16.98 -26.25 27.76
C GLY A 314 16.46 -26.48 26.36
N SER A 315 17.19 -27.32 25.62
CA SER A 315 16.76 -27.99 24.41
C SER A 315 15.32 -28.53 24.53
N GLY A 316 14.42 -27.98 23.73
CA GLY A 316 13.05 -28.47 23.55
C GLY A 316 12.75 -28.64 22.08
N ASP A 317 13.05 -29.84 21.57
CA ASP A 317 12.61 -30.38 20.28
C ASP A 317 11.07 -30.28 20.16
N TRP A 318 10.59 -29.33 19.35
CA TRP A 318 9.18 -29.21 18.97
C TRP A 318 8.98 -29.84 17.59
N SER A 319 9.13 -31.15 17.53
CA SER A 319 8.63 -31.95 16.41
C SER A 319 7.16 -32.28 16.65
N VAL A 320 6.26 -31.46 16.08
CA VAL A 320 4.82 -31.75 16.01
C VAL A 320 4.62 -32.89 15.01
N ALA A 321 4.42 -34.10 15.52
CA ALA A 321 3.93 -35.24 14.76
C ALA A 321 2.40 -35.21 14.72
N THR A 322 1.83 -34.99 13.55
CA THR A 322 0.41 -35.19 13.26
C THR A 322 0.11 -36.68 13.13
N GLY A 323 -0.50 -37.26 14.17
CA GLY A 323 -1.11 -38.58 14.14
C GLY A 323 -2.64 -38.47 14.17
N PRO A 324 -3.38 -39.20 13.30
CA PRO A 324 -4.83 -39.14 13.27
C PRO A 324 -5.42 -40.25 14.17
N ASP A 325 -5.74 -39.90 15.42
CA ASP A 325 -6.79 -40.54 16.22
C ASP A 325 -6.83 -39.84 17.59
N ALA A 326 -7.81 -38.98 17.79
CA ALA A 326 -8.13 -38.46 19.12
C ALA A 326 -9.64 -38.26 19.21
N GLU A 327 -10.26 -39.17 19.93
CA GLU A 327 -11.65 -39.15 20.35
C GLU A 327 -11.97 -37.86 21.13
N GLU A 328 -13.26 -37.49 21.11
CA GLU A 328 -13.87 -36.35 21.78
C GLU A 328 -13.33 -36.10 23.19
N VAL A 329 -12.67 -34.96 23.40
CA VAL A 329 -12.39 -34.43 24.74
C VAL A 329 -13.49 -33.44 25.09
N SER A 330 -14.40 -33.86 25.98
CA SER A 330 -15.46 -33.01 26.52
C SER A 330 -14.88 -31.92 27.43
N ILE A 331 -15.26 -30.67 27.16
CA ILE A 331 -14.85 -29.43 27.85
C ILE A 331 -15.39 -29.34 29.31
N THR A 332 -16.06 -30.37 29.82
CA THR A 332 -16.74 -30.32 31.13
C THR A 332 -15.86 -30.63 32.36
N ASP A 333 -14.58 -30.97 32.20
CA ASP A 333 -13.68 -31.31 33.33
C ASP A 333 -12.75 -30.16 33.78
N LEU A 334 -12.88 -28.94 33.24
CA LEU A 334 -12.01 -27.79 33.57
C LEU A 334 -12.54 -26.85 34.66
N VAL A 335 -13.58 -27.25 35.41
CA VAL A 335 -14.07 -26.55 36.61
C VAL A 335 -13.73 -27.39 37.85
N GLY A 336 -12.43 -27.45 38.16
CA GLY A 336 -11.93 -28.06 39.39
C GLY A 336 -12.00 -27.07 40.56
N GLU A 337 -12.95 -27.29 41.45
CA GLU A 337 -13.06 -26.65 42.77
C GLU A 337 -11.71 -26.60 43.50
N THR A 338 -11.22 -25.39 43.79
CA THR A 338 -10.05 -25.20 44.63
C THR A 338 -10.49 -25.25 46.10
N GLN A 339 -10.34 -26.43 46.71
CA GLN A 339 -10.46 -26.57 48.17
C GLN A 339 -9.32 -25.83 48.89
N PRO A 340 -9.60 -25.18 50.03
CA PRO A 340 -8.55 -24.62 50.87
C PRO A 340 -7.84 -25.75 51.63
N GLU A 341 -6.61 -26.07 51.22
CA GLU A 341 -5.74 -26.94 52.01
C GLU A 341 -5.38 -26.27 53.34
N THR A 342 -5.92 -26.84 54.42
CA THR A 342 -5.54 -26.55 55.79
C THR A 342 -4.19 -27.21 56.11
N THR A 343 -3.10 -26.48 55.89
CA THR A 343 -1.76 -26.91 56.30
C THR A 343 -1.62 -26.80 57.83
N LYS A 344 -1.76 -27.94 58.50
CA LYS A 344 -1.36 -28.17 59.90
C LYS A 344 0.16 -28.00 60.03
N GLY A 345 0.59 -26.78 60.35
CA GLY A 345 1.95 -26.46 60.76
C GLY A 345 2.08 -26.47 62.28
N ASP A 346 2.57 -27.59 62.79
CA ASP A 346 3.06 -27.79 64.16
C ASP A 346 4.17 -26.76 64.49
N ARG A 347 3.92 -25.88 65.47
CA ARG A 347 4.94 -24.98 66.04
C ARG A 347 4.82 -24.96 67.57
N SER A 348 5.49 -25.94 68.15
CA SER A 348 6.35 -25.83 69.33
C SER A 348 6.11 -24.61 70.23
N THR A 349 5.34 -24.82 71.30
CA THR A 349 5.23 -23.96 72.47
C THR A 349 6.56 -23.90 73.22
N THR A 350 7.35 -22.86 72.97
CA THR A 350 8.42 -22.45 73.89
C THR A 350 7.80 -21.59 74.98
N SER A 351 7.55 -22.20 76.14
CA SER A 351 7.32 -21.50 77.41
C SER A 351 8.57 -20.69 77.75
N GLY A 352 8.50 -19.37 77.60
CA GLY A 352 9.58 -18.46 77.91
C GLY A 352 9.03 -17.06 78.07
N ASP A 353 8.99 -16.61 79.32
CA ASP A 353 8.52 -15.32 79.81
C ASP A 353 7.09 -14.96 79.41
N ASP A 354 6.18 -15.02 80.39
CA ASP A 354 5.08 -14.07 80.50
C ASP A 354 5.69 -12.66 80.58
N VAL A 355 6.17 -12.16 79.43
CA VAL A 355 6.34 -10.74 79.22
C VAL A 355 4.92 -10.21 79.32
N ASP A 356 4.62 -9.64 80.47
CA ASP A 356 3.34 -9.03 80.77
C ASP A 356 3.09 -8.00 79.65
N HIS A 357 2.34 -8.42 78.63
CA HIS A 357 2.19 -7.66 77.39
C HIS A 357 1.54 -6.32 77.69
N ASP A 358 0.71 -6.29 78.74
CA ASP A 358 0.14 -5.09 79.30
C ASP A 358 1.21 -4.17 79.89
N ALA A 359 2.26 -4.69 80.56
CA ALA A 359 3.36 -3.87 81.05
C ALA A 359 4.25 -3.30 79.92
N VAL A 360 4.43 -4.03 78.81
CA VAL A 360 5.15 -3.52 77.63
C VAL A 360 4.30 -2.49 76.89
N VAL A 361 2.99 -2.72 76.77
CA VAL A 361 2.05 -1.75 76.17
C VAL A 361 1.97 -0.51 77.04
N ASP A 362 1.87 -0.63 78.36
CA ASP A 362 1.85 0.49 79.30
C ASP A 362 3.18 1.26 79.27
N ALA A 363 4.33 0.58 79.23
CA ALA A 363 5.63 1.23 79.08
C ALA A 363 5.79 1.93 77.71
N LEU A 364 5.21 1.36 76.65
CA LEU A 364 5.20 1.97 75.32
C LEU A 364 4.26 3.18 75.28
N VAL A 365 3.08 3.08 75.91
CA VAL A 365 2.11 4.17 76.07
C VAL A 365 2.71 5.30 76.90
N GLU A 366 3.36 5.01 78.03
CA GLU A 366 4.03 6.01 78.87
C GLU A 366 5.22 6.67 78.13
N ALA A 367 5.97 5.91 77.32
CA ALA A 367 7.01 6.46 76.44
C ALA A 367 6.47 7.28 75.25
N LEU A 368 5.21 7.04 74.87
CA LEU A 368 4.45 7.78 73.86
C LEU A 368 3.69 8.98 74.44
N GLU A 369 3.38 9.02 75.74
CA GLU A 369 2.74 10.17 76.40
C GLU A 369 3.77 11.24 76.85
N GLY A 370 5.06 10.90 76.87
CA GLY A 370 6.12 11.90 77.03
C GLY A 370 6.16 12.93 75.89
N ASP A 371 6.77 14.10 76.15
CA ASP A 371 6.81 15.35 75.32
C ASP A 371 7.39 15.22 73.88
N GLY A 372 7.50 14.01 73.34
CA GLY A 372 7.88 13.71 71.95
C GLY A 372 7.09 12.55 71.32
N GLY A 373 5.96 12.17 71.92
CA GLY A 373 5.11 11.04 71.53
C GLY A 373 4.70 11.01 70.08
N GLU A 374 4.22 12.15 69.57
CA GLU A 374 3.71 12.28 68.20
C GLU A 374 4.76 11.88 67.16
N SER A 375 6.01 12.29 67.36
CA SER A 375 7.10 12.06 66.39
C SER A 375 7.55 10.58 66.38
N ARG A 376 7.49 9.91 67.54
CA ARG A 376 7.77 8.46 67.64
C ARG A 376 6.60 7.61 67.15
N ALA A 377 5.35 8.04 67.39
CA ALA A 377 4.16 7.40 66.86
C ALA A 377 4.18 7.37 65.32
N VAL A 378 4.60 8.47 64.71
CA VAL A 378 4.76 8.55 63.24
C VAL A 378 5.83 7.59 62.74
N LYS A 379 7.00 7.52 63.38
CA LYS A 379 8.08 6.58 63.00
C LYS A 379 7.72 5.11 63.19
N LEU A 380 7.00 4.78 64.26
CA LEU A 380 6.50 3.41 64.49
C LEU A 380 5.42 3.03 63.48
N ARG A 381 4.54 3.96 63.11
CA ARG A 381 3.51 3.74 62.09
C ARG A 381 4.13 3.50 60.71
N ASP A 382 5.18 4.26 60.38
CA ASP A 382 5.97 4.12 59.16
C ASP A 382 6.76 2.80 59.15
N ALA A 383 7.44 2.46 60.26
CA ALA A 383 8.24 1.23 60.38
C ALA A 383 7.40 -0.06 60.40
N LEU A 384 6.15 0.00 60.88
CA LEU A 384 5.23 -1.14 60.85
C LEU A 384 4.60 -1.36 59.47
N GLY A 385 4.92 -0.54 58.46
CA GLY A 385 4.29 -0.59 57.15
C GLY A 385 2.77 -0.38 57.23
N LEU A 386 2.29 0.19 58.35
CA LEU A 386 0.92 0.65 58.50
C LEU A 386 0.83 1.96 57.74
N GLU A 387 0.92 1.83 56.41
CA GLU A 387 0.58 2.85 55.44
C GLU A 387 -0.64 3.58 56.00
N SER A 388 -0.51 4.90 56.13
CA SER A 388 -1.53 5.73 56.78
C SER A 388 -2.91 5.30 56.27
N ARG A 389 -3.90 5.12 57.17
CA ARG A 389 -5.23 4.56 56.81
C ARG A 389 -5.81 5.16 55.52
N ARG A 390 -5.48 6.42 55.23
CA ARG A 390 -5.79 7.14 53.99
C ARG A 390 -5.21 6.52 52.72
N SER A 391 -4.00 6.00 52.73
CA SER A 391 -3.38 5.31 51.58
C SER A 391 -4.05 3.98 51.28
N LEU A 392 -4.41 3.21 52.31
CA LEU A 392 -5.18 1.98 52.16
C LEU A 392 -6.59 2.28 51.65
N GLU A 393 -7.23 3.32 52.20
CA GLU A 393 -8.53 3.81 51.74
C GLU A 393 -8.48 4.22 50.26
N THR A 394 -7.49 5.01 49.83
CA THR A 394 -7.31 5.37 48.41
C THR A 394 -7.11 4.14 47.52
N ARG A 395 -6.38 3.12 47.99
CA ARG A 395 -6.16 1.90 47.21
C ARG A 395 -7.42 1.03 47.14
N VAL A 396 -8.21 0.99 48.21
CA VAL A 396 -9.51 0.32 48.23
C VAL A 396 -10.49 1.05 47.30
N ASP A 397 -10.56 2.38 47.37
CA ASP A 397 -11.38 3.20 46.48
C ASP A 397 -11.00 2.96 45.00
N HIS A 398 -9.70 2.87 44.72
CA HIS A 398 -9.22 2.57 43.37
C HIS A 398 -9.58 1.15 42.91
N LEU A 399 -9.45 0.14 43.78
CA LEU A 399 -9.85 -1.23 43.45
C LEU A 399 -11.37 -1.34 43.28
N GLN A 400 -12.16 -0.63 44.08
CA GLN A 400 -13.60 -0.56 43.95
C GLN A 400 -13.98 0.10 42.62
N SER A 401 -13.39 1.24 42.28
CA SER A 401 -13.61 1.92 40.99
C SER A 401 -13.22 1.03 39.79
N ARG A 402 -12.11 0.29 39.88
CA ARG A 402 -11.71 -0.67 38.84
C ARG A 402 -12.69 -1.83 38.72
N THR A 403 -13.22 -2.31 39.85
CA THR A 403 -14.22 -3.40 39.85
C THR A 403 -15.54 -2.93 39.25
N GLU A 404 -16.00 -1.72 39.59
CA GLU A 404 -17.17 -1.09 38.98
C GLU A 404 -17.01 -0.93 37.47
N ALA A 405 -15.81 -0.54 37.00
CA ALA A 405 -15.53 -0.46 35.57
C ALA A 405 -15.61 -1.83 34.88
N VAL A 406 -15.07 -2.90 35.47
CA VAL A 406 -15.15 -4.25 34.91
C VAL A 406 -16.60 -4.74 34.83
N LEU A 407 -17.41 -4.48 35.87
CA LEU A 407 -18.84 -4.83 35.86
C LEU A 407 -19.61 -4.04 34.78
N ALA A 408 -19.31 -2.76 34.60
CA ALA A 408 -19.90 -1.97 33.53
C ALA A 408 -19.53 -2.51 32.13
N TYR A 409 -18.29 -2.99 31.96
CA TYR A 409 -17.87 -3.66 30.73
C TYR A 409 -18.56 -5.01 30.53
N GLU A 410 -18.76 -5.79 31.60
CA GLU A 410 -19.50 -7.06 31.55
C GLU A 410 -20.95 -6.84 31.13
N ASP A 411 -21.63 -5.86 31.71
CA ASP A 411 -23.00 -5.48 31.35
C ASP A 411 -23.08 -4.99 29.89
N ALA A 412 -22.10 -4.20 29.44
CA ALA A 412 -22.02 -3.77 28.05
C ALA A 412 -21.79 -4.93 27.08
N LEU A 413 -20.96 -5.92 27.46
CA LEU A 413 -20.73 -7.11 26.66
C LEU A 413 -21.96 -8.01 26.62
N ALA A 414 -22.67 -8.19 27.74
CA ALA A 414 -23.92 -8.92 27.80
C ALA A 414 -24.99 -8.26 26.91
N ALA A 415 -25.14 -6.94 27.01
CA ALA A 415 -26.06 -6.18 26.15
C ALA A 415 -25.70 -6.34 24.66
N PHE A 416 -24.40 -6.28 24.32
CA PHE A 416 -23.93 -6.50 22.95
C PHE A 416 -24.22 -7.92 22.46
N LEU A 417 -24.00 -8.94 23.30
CA LEU A 417 -24.24 -10.35 22.97
C LEU A 417 -25.74 -10.66 22.88
N ASP A 418 -26.59 -10.00 23.67
CA ASP A 418 -28.05 -10.12 23.59
C ASP A 418 -28.61 -9.41 22.35
N GLU A 419 -28.06 -8.24 22.00
CA GLU A 419 -28.49 -7.46 20.84
C GLU A 419 -28.07 -8.14 19.53
N ASN A 420 -26.84 -8.60 19.45
CA ASN A 420 -26.29 -9.17 18.23
C ASN A 420 -26.42 -10.68 18.17
N GLY A 421 -26.64 -11.36 19.29
CA GLY A 421 -26.67 -12.83 19.39
C GLY A 421 -25.34 -13.45 18.97
N THR A 422 -24.59 -14.07 19.89
CA THR A 422 -23.36 -14.81 19.50
C THR A 422 -23.63 -15.82 18.38
N ALA A 423 -24.82 -16.44 18.40
CA ALA A 423 -25.26 -17.35 17.36
C ALA A 423 -25.47 -16.67 16.00
N ALA A 424 -26.01 -15.45 15.96
CA ALA A 424 -26.27 -14.75 14.71
C ALA A 424 -24.97 -14.21 14.09
N LEU A 425 -24.00 -13.75 14.89
CA LEU A 425 -22.66 -13.41 14.39
C LEU A 425 -21.93 -14.62 13.80
N LEU A 426 -22.05 -15.80 14.44
CA LEU A 426 -21.47 -17.02 13.90
C LEU A 426 -22.19 -17.51 12.65
N GLU A 427 -23.51 -17.36 12.58
CA GLU A 427 -24.30 -17.68 11.39
C GLU A 427 -23.95 -16.76 10.22
N GLU A 428 -23.81 -15.45 10.46
CA GLU A 428 -23.35 -14.49 9.45
C GLU A 428 -21.93 -14.81 8.97
N LEU A 429 -21.01 -15.08 9.89
CA LEU A 429 -19.64 -15.46 9.52
C LEU A 429 -19.63 -16.76 8.71
N THR A 430 -20.43 -17.74 9.10
CA THR A 430 -20.55 -19.02 8.38
C THR A 430 -21.12 -18.79 6.98
N ALA A 431 -22.19 -18.00 6.85
CA ALA A 431 -22.77 -17.65 5.56
C ALA A 431 -21.77 -16.89 4.66
N ARG A 432 -20.93 -16.03 5.25
CA ARG A 432 -19.86 -15.33 4.53
C ARG A 432 -18.76 -16.28 4.07
N ILE A 433 -18.39 -17.26 4.89
CA ILE A 433 -17.41 -18.30 4.51
C ILE A 433 -17.98 -19.16 3.38
N GLU A 434 -19.21 -19.63 3.49
CA GLU A 434 -19.88 -20.42 2.44
C GLU A 434 -19.94 -19.64 1.11
N HIS A 435 -20.24 -18.34 1.16
CA HIS A 435 -20.24 -17.49 -0.03
C HIS A 435 -18.84 -17.36 -0.66
N LEU A 436 -17.79 -17.20 0.16
CA LEU A 436 -16.41 -17.16 -0.32
C LEU A 436 -15.97 -18.49 -0.92
N GLU A 437 -16.38 -19.62 -0.34
CA GLU A 437 -16.11 -20.95 -0.87
C GLU A 437 -16.77 -21.15 -2.24
N ASP A 438 -18.02 -20.69 -2.41
CA ASP A 438 -18.73 -20.70 -3.68
C ASP A 438 -17.99 -19.85 -4.74
N ASP A 439 -17.53 -18.67 -4.37
CA ASP A 439 -16.80 -17.79 -5.29
C ASP A 439 -15.44 -18.37 -5.68
N VAL A 440 -14.70 -18.98 -4.74
CA VAL A 440 -13.47 -19.73 -5.03
C VAL A 440 -13.74 -20.93 -5.92
N GLY A 441 -14.89 -21.61 -5.74
CA GLY A 441 -15.35 -22.68 -6.62
C GLY A 441 -15.52 -22.20 -8.06
N ARG A 442 -16.24 -21.09 -8.27
CA ARG A 442 -16.44 -20.48 -9.60
C ARG A 442 -15.13 -20.07 -10.26
N LEU A 443 -14.22 -19.44 -9.51
CA LEU A 443 -12.90 -19.05 -10.00
C LEU A 443 -12.06 -20.25 -10.45
N ARG A 444 -12.12 -21.37 -9.71
CA ARG A 444 -11.46 -22.61 -10.12
C ARG A 444 -12.06 -23.16 -11.42
N ASP A 445 -13.38 -23.19 -11.55
CA ASP A 445 -14.06 -23.67 -12.76
C ASP A 445 -13.71 -22.80 -13.98
N ASP A 446 -13.63 -21.48 -13.79
CA ASP A 446 -13.20 -20.54 -14.83
C ASP A 446 -11.74 -20.75 -15.24
N LEU A 447 -10.83 -21.02 -14.29
CA LEU A 447 -9.44 -21.35 -14.59
C LEU A 447 -9.31 -22.67 -15.36
N GLU A 448 -10.08 -23.69 -15.01
CA GLU A 448 -10.10 -24.97 -15.74
C GLU A 448 -10.60 -24.78 -17.17
N ARG A 449 -11.67 -23.97 -17.35
CA ARG A 449 -12.18 -23.60 -18.67
C ARG A 449 -11.15 -22.84 -19.50
N LEU A 450 -10.48 -21.84 -18.92
CA LEU A 450 -9.42 -21.09 -19.62
C LEU A 450 -8.23 -21.98 -19.98
N GLY A 451 -7.87 -22.93 -19.12
CA GLY A 451 -6.84 -23.93 -19.41
C GLY A 451 -7.22 -24.81 -20.61
N ALA A 452 -8.47 -25.28 -20.67
CA ALA A 452 -8.96 -26.05 -21.82
C ALA A 452 -9.00 -25.21 -23.10
N GLU A 453 -9.45 -23.95 -23.04
CA GLU A 453 -9.41 -23.03 -24.18
C GLU A 453 -7.98 -22.71 -24.63
N GLY A 454 -7.02 -22.63 -23.71
CA GLY A 454 -5.59 -22.47 -24.02
C GLY A 454 -5.08 -23.66 -24.82
N SER A 455 -5.32 -24.88 -24.34
CA SER A 455 -4.92 -26.11 -25.03
C SER A 455 -5.53 -26.22 -26.43
N ASP A 456 -6.81 -25.85 -26.62
CA ASP A 456 -7.45 -25.83 -27.95
C ASP A 456 -6.78 -24.81 -28.89
N ARG A 457 -6.40 -23.63 -28.37
CA ARG A 457 -5.68 -22.63 -29.16
C ARG A 457 -4.29 -23.13 -29.57
N ASP A 458 -3.56 -23.78 -28.67
CA ASP A 458 -2.25 -24.34 -28.96
C ASP A 458 -2.34 -25.42 -30.05
N GLU A 459 -3.30 -26.34 -29.94
CA GLU A 459 -3.55 -27.36 -30.98
C GLU A 459 -3.88 -26.74 -32.35
N ARG A 460 -4.59 -25.61 -32.36
CA ARG A 460 -4.90 -24.87 -33.59
C ARG A 460 -3.68 -24.14 -34.15
N ILE A 461 -2.80 -23.61 -33.30
CA ILE A 461 -1.54 -23.00 -33.73
C ILE A 461 -0.65 -24.06 -34.36
N ASP A 462 -0.44 -25.20 -33.70
CA ASP A 462 0.32 -26.33 -34.23
C ASP A 462 -0.21 -26.79 -35.61
N ALA A 463 -1.54 -26.82 -35.77
CA ALA A 463 -2.16 -27.16 -37.05
C ALA A 463 -1.87 -26.12 -38.14
N VAL A 464 -1.95 -24.84 -37.82
CA VAL A 464 -1.64 -23.75 -38.77
C VAL A 464 -0.16 -23.74 -39.14
N GLU A 465 0.73 -23.99 -38.18
CA GLU A 465 2.17 -24.13 -38.44
C GLU A 465 2.45 -25.30 -39.39
N GLY A 466 1.81 -26.45 -39.16
CA GLY A 466 1.91 -27.60 -40.08
C GLY A 466 1.39 -27.29 -41.49
N ASP A 467 0.31 -26.50 -41.61
CA ASP A 467 -0.20 -26.04 -42.90
C ASP A 467 0.79 -25.08 -43.59
N LEU A 468 1.44 -24.19 -42.86
CA LEU A 468 2.46 -23.26 -43.39
C LEU A 468 3.69 -24.02 -43.90
N ASP A 469 4.19 -25.00 -43.15
CA ASP A 469 5.28 -25.87 -43.59
C ASP A 469 4.92 -26.62 -44.88
N GLY A 470 3.68 -27.08 -44.99
CA GLY A 470 3.15 -27.72 -46.20
C GLY A 470 3.15 -26.77 -47.41
N LEU A 471 2.69 -25.53 -47.22
CA LEU A 471 2.69 -24.51 -48.28
C LEU A 471 4.11 -24.10 -48.69
N GLU A 472 5.06 -24.05 -47.75
CA GLU A 472 6.46 -23.77 -48.06
C GLU A 472 7.05 -24.87 -48.96
N ALA A 473 6.83 -26.14 -48.64
CA ALA A 473 7.27 -27.26 -49.47
C ALA A 473 6.62 -27.23 -50.87
N GLU A 474 5.33 -26.91 -50.97
CA GLU A 474 4.65 -26.74 -52.27
C GLU A 474 5.26 -25.58 -53.08
N LEU A 475 5.64 -24.48 -52.42
CA LEU A 475 6.29 -23.35 -53.07
C LEU A 475 7.67 -23.73 -53.61
N GLU A 476 8.46 -24.48 -52.84
CA GLU A 476 9.77 -25.00 -53.29
C GLU A 476 9.61 -25.89 -54.54
N ASP A 477 8.61 -26.78 -54.56
CA ASP A 477 8.30 -27.62 -55.71
C ASP A 477 7.93 -26.79 -56.96
N VAL A 478 7.11 -25.74 -56.79
CA VAL A 478 6.74 -24.81 -57.86
C VAL A 478 7.96 -24.05 -58.39
N ILE A 479 8.87 -23.62 -57.52
CA ILE A 479 10.12 -22.95 -57.91
C ILE A 479 11.00 -23.91 -58.72
N ALA A 480 11.21 -25.15 -58.24
CA ALA A 480 11.99 -26.15 -58.93
C ALA A 480 11.41 -26.48 -60.32
N TRP A 481 10.08 -26.62 -60.41
CA TRP A 481 9.40 -26.83 -61.69
C TRP A 481 9.58 -25.65 -62.65
N ARG A 482 9.52 -24.41 -62.14
CA ARG A 482 9.76 -23.19 -62.94
C ARG A 482 11.19 -23.15 -63.48
N GLU A 483 12.17 -23.54 -62.68
CA GLU A 483 13.57 -23.63 -63.10
C GLU A 483 13.76 -24.68 -64.18
N GLN A 484 13.13 -25.85 -64.03
CA GLN A 484 13.15 -26.91 -65.03
C GLN A 484 12.53 -26.46 -66.36
N LEU A 485 11.38 -25.77 -66.32
CA LEU A 485 10.77 -25.20 -67.52
C LEU A 485 11.66 -24.15 -68.17
N SER A 486 12.22 -23.24 -67.38
CA SER A 486 13.13 -22.20 -67.88
C SER A 486 14.32 -22.84 -68.61
N ALA A 487 14.94 -23.85 -68.02
CA ALA A 487 16.04 -24.60 -68.64
C ALA A 487 15.61 -25.30 -69.94
N ALA A 488 14.42 -25.90 -69.98
CA ALA A 488 13.89 -26.57 -71.18
C ALA A 488 13.63 -25.58 -72.34
N PHE A 489 13.24 -24.34 -72.03
CA PHE A 489 13.02 -23.29 -73.03
C PHE A 489 14.30 -22.56 -73.46
N GLU A 490 15.35 -22.54 -72.63
CA GLU A 490 16.67 -21.98 -72.99
C GLU A 490 17.53 -22.95 -73.81
N SER A 491 17.39 -24.26 -73.58
CA SER A 491 18.16 -25.31 -74.29
C SER A 491 18.01 -25.38 -75.83
N PRO A 492 16.91 -25.01 -76.51
CA PRO A 492 16.77 -25.20 -77.96
C PRO A 492 17.49 -24.15 -78.83
N ALA A 493 18.11 -23.11 -78.24
CA ALA A 493 18.82 -22.08 -79.00
C ALA A 493 20.27 -22.45 -79.40
N ALA A 494 20.83 -23.54 -78.85
CA ALA A 494 22.24 -23.89 -79.05
C ALA A 494 22.51 -24.94 -80.16
N GLU A 495 21.47 -25.52 -80.77
CA GLU A 495 21.60 -26.66 -81.72
C GLU A 495 21.06 -26.38 -83.14
N ARG A 496 20.83 -25.11 -83.49
CA ARG A 496 20.57 -24.65 -84.87
C ARG A 496 21.65 -23.68 -85.31
#